data_AF-A0A5C7A3H8-F1
#
_entry.id   AF-A0A5C7A3H8-F1
#
_cell.length_a   1.000
_cell.length_b   1.000
_cell.length_c   1.000
_cell.angle_alpha   90.00
_cell.angle_beta   90.00
_cell.angle_gamma   90.00
#
_symmetry.space_group_name_H-M   'P 1'
#
loop_
_entity.id
_entity.type
_entity.pdbx_description
1 polymer ?
#
loop_
_entity_poly.entity_id
_entity_poly.type
_entity_poly.pdbx_seq_one_letter_code
_entity_poly.pdbx_strand_id
1 'polypeptide(L)'
;MISSSTYKPLKANLLVGLIIGIASLYAPLINAAPIYKVVDEQTGRVTFTDNAQKYEQQGGKEISQTGITTESTHPISNSASNKSVNNTSAVPAQHTSQTSKAAQVNYQLTMIEPSEERAYRRPAQNIVVTVQLRPALQTGDTVNIYLDGNQVAQGLSASIATVDVLPGAHSVKAVVSNEKGLPIKQVERTVYVIQNTARLQNNKRIGKQLLAYQQLSWPQKVLLKMRQDGKQPNMQSFNTPQADKPMTLEQPALK
;
A
#
# COMPACT_ATOMS: atom_id res chain seq x y z
N MET A 1 18.36 -24.84 75.11
CA MET A 1 18.48 -23.71 74.17
C MET A 1 18.08 -24.19 72.79
N ILE A 2 17.31 -23.37 72.07
CA ILE A 2 16.42 -23.73 70.96
C ILE A 2 17.15 -23.66 69.61
N SER A 3 16.66 -24.47 68.66
CA SER A 3 16.89 -24.45 67.18
C SER A 3 18.24 -24.95 66.68
N SER A 4 18.33 -25.77 65.62
CA SER A 4 17.36 -26.24 64.64
C SER A 4 17.91 -27.51 63.97
N SER A 5 17.12 -28.59 63.90
CA SER A 5 17.55 -29.83 63.26
C SER A 5 17.35 -29.76 61.74
N THR A 6 18.44 -29.92 61.01
CA THR A 6 18.48 -30.09 59.56
C THR A 6 17.87 -31.44 59.19
N TYR A 7 16.75 -31.44 58.46
CA TYR A 7 16.17 -32.66 57.89
C TYR A 7 16.70 -32.88 56.48
N LYS A 8 17.41 -33.99 56.26
CA LYS A 8 17.25 -34.83 55.06
C LYS A 8 17.65 -36.26 55.40
N PRO A 9 16.78 -37.23 55.08
CA PRO A 9 17.32 -38.38 54.39
C PRO A 9 16.42 -38.92 53.26
N LEU A 10 17.11 -39.58 52.32
CA LEU A 10 16.71 -40.75 51.52
C LEU A 10 15.50 -40.62 50.57
N LYS A 11 15.68 -40.68 49.24
CA LYS A 11 16.08 -41.79 48.32
C LYS A 11 14.85 -42.48 47.71
N ALA A 12 15.03 -42.90 46.45
CA ALA A 12 14.26 -43.89 45.68
C ALA A 12 12.96 -43.37 45.06
N ASN A 13 12.51 -43.83 43.90
CA ASN A 13 13.13 -44.45 42.73
C ASN A 13 12.07 -44.35 41.62
N LEU A 14 12.53 -44.30 40.38
CA LEU A 14 11.87 -44.89 39.20
C LEU A 14 10.38 -44.58 38.95
N LEU A 15 10.11 -43.71 37.96
CA LEU A 15 8.98 -43.91 37.07
C LEU A 15 9.29 -43.36 35.68
N VAL A 16 9.17 -44.26 34.71
CA VAL A 16 9.29 -44.03 33.27
C VAL A 16 8.22 -43.04 32.82
N GLY A 17 8.61 -42.02 32.07
CA GLY A 17 7.68 -41.04 31.51
C GLY A 17 8.37 -40.11 30.53
N LEU A 18 8.50 -40.55 29.28
CA LEU A 18 8.80 -39.73 28.11
C LEU A 18 7.73 -38.63 27.99
N ILE A 19 8.03 -37.40 28.40
CA ILE A 19 7.18 -36.23 28.11
C ILE A 19 7.94 -35.32 27.15
N ILE A 20 7.64 -35.52 25.87
CA ILE A 20 7.88 -34.55 24.80
C ILE A 20 7.03 -33.33 25.13
N GLY A 21 7.69 -32.25 25.57
CA GLY A 21 7.05 -30.96 25.83
C GLY A 21 6.59 -30.33 24.54
N ILE A 22 5.32 -30.56 24.17
CA ILE A 22 4.63 -29.78 23.14
C ILE A 22 4.25 -28.45 23.79
N ALA A 23 4.94 -27.38 23.42
CA ALA A 23 4.53 -26.02 23.75
C ALA A 23 3.21 -25.73 23.03
N SER A 24 2.09 -25.96 23.71
CA SER A 24 0.75 -25.66 23.24
C SER A 24 0.57 -24.14 23.21
N LEU A 25 0.75 -23.56 22.02
CA LEU A 25 0.48 -22.16 21.71
C LEU A 25 -1.05 -21.94 21.77
N TYR A 26 -1.56 -21.42 22.88
CA TYR A 26 -2.96 -20.99 22.95
C TYR A 26 -3.12 -19.70 22.13
N ALA A 27 -3.76 -19.80 20.97
CA ALA A 27 -4.29 -18.63 20.26
C ALA A 27 -5.59 -18.18 20.95
N PRO A 28 -5.78 -16.88 21.22
CA PRO A 28 -7.08 -16.38 21.67
C PRO A 28 -8.07 -16.49 20.50
N LEU A 29 -9.14 -17.24 20.71
CA LEU A 29 -10.32 -17.23 19.83
C LEU A 29 -11.01 -15.87 20.00
N ILE A 30 -10.86 -15.00 19.00
CA ILE A 30 -11.58 -13.72 18.93
C ILE A 30 -13.02 -14.05 18.51
N ASN A 31 -13.94 -14.14 19.47
CA ASN A 31 -15.37 -14.18 19.18
C ASN A 31 -15.85 -12.76 18.85
N ALA A 32 -16.09 -12.47 17.57
CA ALA A 32 -16.75 -11.24 17.16
C ALA A 32 -18.26 -11.35 17.51
N ALA A 33 -18.81 -10.32 18.15
CA ALA A 33 -20.25 -10.24 18.41
C ALA A 33 -21.03 -10.07 17.10
N PRO A 34 -22.27 -10.60 16.99
CA PRO A 34 -23.09 -10.42 15.81
C PRO A 34 -23.40 -8.93 15.59
N ILE A 35 -23.10 -8.42 14.38
CA ILE A 35 -23.48 -7.07 13.96
C ILE A 35 -24.91 -7.13 13.44
N TYR A 36 -25.75 -6.18 13.85
CA TYR A 36 -27.14 -6.08 13.41
C TYR A 36 -27.33 -4.85 12.52
N LYS A 37 -28.12 -5.01 11.46
CA LYS A 37 -28.60 -3.91 10.63
C LYS A 37 -30.00 -3.53 11.09
N VAL A 38 -30.17 -2.27 11.46
CA VAL A 38 -31.47 -1.68 11.78
C VAL A 38 -31.89 -0.80 10.62
N VAL A 39 -33.07 -1.08 10.06
CA VAL A 39 -33.71 -0.23 9.06
C VAL A 39 -34.87 0.49 9.72
N ASP A 40 -34.80 1.81 9.72
CA ASP A 40 -35.88 2.67 10.18
C ASP A 40 -36.89 2.86 9.05
N GLU A 41 -38.10 2.33 9.18
CA GLU A 41 -39.12 2.33 8.11
C GLU A 41 -39.64 3.72 7.79
N GLN A 42 -39.60 4.64 8.77
CA GLN A 42 -40.13 6.00 8.60
C GLN A 42 -39.15 6.91 7.85
N THR A 43 -37.84 6.71 8.07
CA THR A 43 -36.79 7.57 7.51
C THR A 43 -35.98 6.89 6.40
N GLY A 44 -36.10 5.57 6.23
CA GLY A 44 -35.26 4.78 5.33
C GLY A 44 -33.79 4.72 5.75
N ARG A 45 -33.46 5.18 6.97
CA ARG A 45 -32.08 5.26 7.46
C ARG A 45 -31.60 3.90 7.95
N VAL A 46 -30.42 3.51 7.48
CA VAL A 46 -29.75 2.27 7.89
C VAL A 46 -28.69 2.57 8.96
N THR A 47 -28.75 1.86 10.09
CA THR A 47 -27.74 1.95 11.15
C THR A 47 -27.24 0.55 11.51
N PHE A 48 -25.93 0.38 11.66
CA PHE A 48 -25.31 -0.86 12.13
C PHE A 48 -25.00 -0.75 13.61
N THR A 49 -25.38 -1.76 14.39
CA THR A 49 -25.23 -1.77 15.85
C THR A 49 -24.89 -3.16 16.36
N ASP A 50 -24.07 -3.21 17.41
CA ASP A 50 -23.73 -4.46 18.10
C ASP A 50 -24.75 -4.83 19.19
N ASN A 51 -25.81 -4.01 19.39
CA ASN A 51 -26.84 -4.23 20.41
C ASN A 51 -28.26 -4.11 19.83
N ALA A 52 -28.85 -5.24 19.46
CA ALA A 52 -30.21 -5.31 18.89
C ALA A 52 -31.31 -4.94 19.90
N GLN A 53 -31.14 -5.26 21.20
CA GLN A 53 -32.16 -5.08 22.24
C GLN A 53 -32.58 -3.62 22.43
N LYS A 54 -31.70 -2.66 22.10
CA LYS A 54 -32.01 -1.22 22.10
C LYS A 54 -33.12 -0.83 21.11
N TYR A 55 -33.34 -1.62 20.06
CA TYR A 55 -34.20 -1.27 18.93
C TYR A 55 -35.44 -2.16 18.81
N GLU A 56 -35.47 -3.33 19.46
CA GLU A 56 -36.63 -4.25 19.47
C GLU A 56 -37.89 -3.63 20.10
N GLN A 57 -37.73 -2.66 21.00
CA GLN A 57 -38.84 -1.98 21.66
C GLN A 57 -39.33 -0.71 20.93
N GLN A 58 -38.75 -0.39 19.77
CA GLN A 58 -39.10 0.80 18.98
C GLN A 58 -39.93 0.37 17.77
N GLY A 59 -41.22 0.70 17.77
CA GLY A 59 -42.11 0.41 16.63
C GLY A 59 -41.63 1.04 15.32
N GLY A 60 -41.73 0.29 14.21
CA GLY A 60 -41.32 0.74 12.87
C GLY A 60 -39.84 0.53 12.55
N LYS A 61 -39.16 -0.39 13.25
CA LYS A 61 -37.77 -0.76 12.97
C LYS A 61 -37.67 -2.25 12.66
N GLU A 62 -37.15 -2.56 11.48
CA GLU A 62 -36.84 -3.92 11.07
C GLU A 62 -35.38 -4.22 11.45
N ILE A 63 -35.17 -5.29 12.22
CA ILE A 63 -33.85 -5.73 12.67
C ILE A 63 -33.47 -6.99 11.91
N SER A 64 -32.38 -6.93 11.16
CA SER A 64 -31.84 -8.08 10.44
C SER A 64 -30.40 -8.32 10.90
N GLN A 65 -30.11 -9.54 11.36
CA GLN A 65 -28.77 -9.94 11.77
C GLN A 65 -27.87 -10.04 10.53
N THR A 66 -26.77 -9.29 10.52
CA THR A 66 -25.75 -9.43 9.48
C THR A 66 -24.72 -10.47 9.92
N GLY A 67 -24.73 -11.63 9.26
CA GLY A 67 -23.72 -12.68 9.45
C GLY A 67 -22.42 -12.29 8.75
N ILE A 68 -21.64 -11.39 9.36
CA ILE A 68 -20.29 -11.06 8.89
C ILE A 68 -19.31 -11.78 9.80
N THR A 69 -18.87 -12.96 9.38
CA THR A 69 -17.72 -13.65 9.97
C THR A 69 -16.48 -13.18 9.22
N THR A 70 -15.47 -12.68 9.92
CA THR A 70 -14.17 -12.31 9.31
C THR A 70 -13.37 -13.56 8.97
N GLU A 71 -13.84 -14.37 8.01
CA GLU A 71 -13.04 -15.42 7.36
C GLU A 71 -13.42 -15.58 5.88
N SER A 72 -12.45 -16.06 5.10
CA SER A 72 -12.30 -16.08 3.65
C SER A 72 -13.50 -16.57 2.81
N THR A 73 -13.70 -15.91 1.66
CA THR A 73 -14.19 -16.44 0.37
C THR A 73 -15.61 -17.06 0.24
N HIS A 74 -16.43 -16.39 -0.60
CA HIS A 74 -17.59 -16.85 -1.40
C HIS A 74 -19.01 -16.92 -0.79
N PRO A 75 -20.05 -16.67 -1.62
CA PRO A 75 -21.31 -16.04 -1.21
C PRO A 75 -22.42 -17.06 -0.92
N ILE A 76 -23.30 -16.71 0.03
CA ILE A 76 -24.50 -17.49 0.35
C ILE A 76 -25.70 -16.93 -0.43
N SER A 77 -26.27 -17.81 -1.25
CA SER A 77 -27.54 -17.66 -1.97
C SER A 77 -28.72 -17.82 -1.01
N ASN A 78 -29.73 -16.97 -1.09
CA ASN A 78 -31.03 -17.21 -0.47
C ASN A 78 -32.14 -17.15 -1.51
N SER A 79 -32.77 -18.30 -1.73
CA SER A 79 -33.99 -18.52 -2.48
C SER A 79 -35.21 -18.01 -1.69
N ALA A 80 -36.18 -17.42 -2.40
CA ALA A 80 -37.56 -17.33 -1.92
C ALA A 80 -38.51 -17.77 -3.05
N SER A 81 -39.18 -18.90 -2.78
CA SER A 81 -40.22 -19.53 -3.58
C SER A 81 -41.54 -18.78 -3.42
N ASN A 82 -42.27 -18.53 -4.51
CA ASN A 82 -43.72 -18.33 -4.48
C ASN A 82 -44.39 -19.11 -5.63
N LYS A 83 -45.19 -20.12 -5.25
CA LYS A 83 -46.13 -20.86 -6.11
C LYS A 83 -47.49 -20.14 -6.12
N SER A 84 -48.11 -19.98 -7.29
CA SER A 84 -49.57 -20.13 -7.53
C SER A 84 -49.86 -20.08 -9.05
N VAL A 85 -50.07 -21.21 -9.74
CA VAL A 85 -51.35 -21.85 -10.17
C VAL A 85 -51.96 -21.31 -11.49
N ASN A 86 -51.87 -22.18 -12.50
CA ASN A 86 -52.74 -22.48 -13.66
C ASN A 86 -53.54 -21.38 -14.41
N ASN A 87 -53.36 -21.31 -15.75
CA ASN A 87 -54.24 -22.04 -16.67
C ASN A 87 -53.70 -22.09 -18.13
N THR A 88 -54.00 -23.22 -18.76
CA THR A 88 -53.69 -23.70 -20.10
C THR A 88 -54.22 -22.86 -21.26
N SER A 89 -53.42 -22.71 -22.32
CA SER A 89 -53.82 -22.95 -23.72
C SER A 89 -52.59 -23.10 -24.60
N ALA A 90 -52.51 -24.22 -25.31
CA ALA A 90 -51.41 -24.63 -26.16
C ALA A 90 -51.77 -24.43 -27.65
N VAL A 91 -50.94 -23.71 -28.41
CA VAL A 91 -50.61 -23.96 -29.84
C VAL A 91 -49.30 -23.19 -30.18
N PRO A 92 -48.56 -23.49 -31.26
CA PRO A 92 -47.28 -24.19 -31.23
C PRO A 92 -46.05 -23.30 -31.47
N ALA A 93 -44.89 -23.92 -31.26
CA ALA A 93 -43.54 -23.35 -31.29
C ALA A 93 -43.19 -22.48 -32.51
N GLN A 94 -42.69 -21.28 -32.22
CA GLN A 94 -41.56 -20.70 -32.94
C GLN A 94 -40.42 -20.49 -31.95
N HIS A 95 -39.38 -21.31 -32.10
CA HIS A 95 -38.06 -21.08 -31.52
C HIS A 95 -37.52 -19.75 -32.06
N THR A 96 -37.75 -18.65 -31.35
CA THR A 96 -36.76 -17.58 -31.29
C THR A 96 -35.97 -17.82 -30.03
N SER A 97 -34.77 -18.38 -30.20
CA SER A 97 -33.71 -18.29 -29.21
C SER A 97 -33.39 -16.81 -28.99
N GLN A 98 -34.21 -16.14 -28.19
CA GLN A 98 -33.87 -14.87 -27.58
C GLN A 98 -32.73 -15.18 -26.62
N THR A 99 -31.53 -15.16 -27.18
CA THR A 99 -30.32 -14.91 -26.43
C THR A 99 -30.62 -13.65 -25.63
N SER A 100 -30.96 -13.82 -24.35
CA SER A 100 -31.25 -12.72 -23.44
C SER A 100 -29.97 -11.92 -23.35
N LYS A 101 -29.87 -10.87 -24.17
CA LYS A 101 -28.81 -9.88 -24.11
C LYS A 101 -28.85 -9.34 -22.70
N ALA A 102 -27.92 -9.79 -21.86
CA ALA A 102 -27.80 -9.35 -20.48
C ALA A 102 -27.93 -7.82 -20.47
N ALA A 103 -28.89 -7.30 -19.72
CA ALA A 103 -29.15 -5.88 -19.67
C ALA A 103 -27.87 -5.19 -19.16
N GLN A 104 -27.20 -4.46 -20.04
CA GLN A 104 -25.96 -3.78 -19.70
C GLN A 104 -26.27 -2.66 -18.72
N VAL A 105 -25.70 -2.73 -17.52
CA VAL A 105 -25.88 -1.71 -16.50
C VAL A 105 -25.25 -0.41 -16.97
N ASN A 106 -26.01 0.68 -16.91
CA ASN A 106 -25.53 2.01 -17.26
C ASN A 106 -24.89 2.66 -16.03
N TYR A 107 -23.56 2.67 -15.99
CA TYR A 107 -22.81 3.31 -14.91
C TYR A 107 -22.56 4.80 -15.18
N GLN A 108 -22.77 5.59 -14.14
CA GLN A 108 -22.25 6.93 -13.98
C GLN A 108 -20.98 6.87 -13.12
N LEU A 109 -19.85 7.21 -13.74
CA LEU A 109 -18.53 7.25 -13.10
C LEU A 109 -18.06 8.71 -13.06
N THR A 110 -17.60 9.17 -11.90
CA THR A 110 -17.09 10.54 -11.72
C THR A 110 -15.84 10.52 -10.86
N MET A 111 -14.78 11.20 -11.30
CA MET A 111 -13.57 11.39 -10.50
C MET A 111 -13.78 12.58 -9.56
N ILE A 112 -13.77 12.30 -8.26
CA ILE A 112 -13.96 13.27 -7.17
C ILE A 112 -12.61 13.93 -6.84
N GLU A 113 -11.56 13.13 -6.73
CA GLU A 113 -10.18 13.61 -6.57
C GLU A 113 -9.29 12.89 -7.60
N PRO A 114 -8.42 13.59 -8.33
CA PRO A 114 -8.40 15.05 -8.48
C PRO A 114 -9.68 15.58 -9.16
N SER A 115 -10.29 16.62 -8.58
CA SER A 115 -11.51 17.26 -9.12
C SER A 115 -11.26 18.02 -10.41
N GLU A 116 -10.02 18.44 -10.62
CA GLU A 116 -9.52 19.20 -11.78
C GLU A 116 -8.03 18.95 -12.00
N GLU A 117 -7.50 19.47 -13.10
CA GLU A 117 -6.08 19.39 -13.42
C GLU A 117 -5.25 20.14 -12.38
N ARG A 118 -4.31 19.45 -11.74
CA ARG A 118 -3.48 20.04 -10.67
C ARG A 118 -2.07 19.47 -10.63
N ALA A 119 -1.18 20.24 -10.01
CA ALA A 119 0.20 19.88 -9.84
C ALA A 119 0.51 19.37 -8.42
N TYR A 120 1.44 18.43 -8.33
CA TYR A 120 1.92 17.79 -7.12
C TYR A 120 3.44 17.94 -7.00
N ARG A 121 3.92 18.14 -5.78
CA ARG A 121 5.34 18.30 -5.47
C ARG A 121 5.93 17.00 -4.95
N ARG A 122 7.03 16.58 -5.55
CA ARG A 122 7.86 15.49 -5.02
C ARG A 122 8.81 15.90 -3.91
N PRO A 123 9.21 14.95 -3.05
CA PRO A 123 8.65 13.59 -2.88
C PRO A 123 7.53 13.55 -1.83
N ALA A 124 7.13 14.71 -1.30
CA ALA A 124 6.37 14.81 -0.05
C ALA A 124 4.85 14.67 -0.20
N GLN A 125 4.32 14.61 -1.43
CA GLN A 125 2.89 14.51 -1.68
C GLN A 125 2.51 13.16 -2.29
N ASN A 126 1.24 12.81 -2.10
CA ASN A 126 0.60 11.69 -2.79
C ASN A 126 -0.46 12.24 -3.73
N ILE A 127 -0.59 11.62 -4.89
CA ILE A 127 -1.74 11.80 -5.78
C ILE A 127 -2.83 10.89 -5.23
N VAL A 128 -3.82 11.50 -4.58
CA VAL A 128 -5.00 10.78 -4.10
C VAL A 128 -5.98 10.72 -5.24
N VAL A 129 -6.48 9.51 -5.53
CA VAL A 129 -7.49 9.29 -6.55
C VAL A 129 -8.72 8.74 -5.86
N THR A 130 -9.86 9.38 -6.04
CA THR A 130 -11.14 8.94 -5.50
C THR A 130 -12.19 9.07 -6.59
N VAL A 131 -12.93 7.99 -6.84
CA VAL A 131 -14.01 7.96 -7.82
C VAL A 131 -15.32 7.59 -7.16
N GLN A 132 -16.40 8.19 -7.67
CA GLN A 132 -17.76 7.87 -7.29
C GLN A 132 -18.42 7.11 -8.44
N LEU A 133 -19.12 6.03 -8.10
CA LEU A 133 -19.83 5.17 -9.03
C LEU A 133 -21.31 5.07 -8.63
N ARG A 134 -22.21 5.22 -9.60
CA ARG A 134 -23.65 4.98 -9.46
C ARG A 134 -24.21 4.24 -10.69
N PRO A 135 -25.05 3.21 -10.55
CA PRO A 135 -25.39 2.50 -9.31
C PRO A 135 -24.17 1.79 -8.70
N ALA A 136 -24.34 1.16 -7.53
CA ALA A 136 -23.27 0.34 -6.95
C ALA A 136 -22.82 -0.75 -7.95
N LEU A 137 -21.54 -1.11 -7.86
CA LEU A 137 -20.91 -2.09 -8.74
C LEU A 137 -21.68 -3.42 -8.66
N GLN A 138 -22.09 -3.94 -9.80
CA GLN A 138 -22.73 -5.25 -9.88
C GLN A 138 -21.71 -6.36 -9.61
N THR A 139 -22.22 -7.54 -9.25
CA THR A 139 -21.36 -8.71 -9.04
C THR A 139 -20.61 -9.01 -10.35
N GLY A 140 -19.30 -9.26 -10.21
CA GLY A 140 -18.39 -9.59 -11.31
C GLY A 140 -17.85 -8.40 -12.11
N ASP A 141 -18.50 -7.24 -12.08
CA ASP A 141 -17.93 -6.01 -12.64
C ASP A 141 -16.78 -5.51 -11.75
N THR A 142 -15.82 -4.79 -12.34
CA THR A 142 -14.63 -4.29 -11.63
C THR A 142 -14.35 -2.83 -11.94
N VAL A 143 -13.70 -2.13 -11.01
CA VAL A 143 -13.16 -0.79 -11.25
C VAL A 143 -11.66 -0.83 -11.09
N ASN A 144 -10.93 -0.36 -12.09
CA ASN A 144 -9.46 -0.29 -12.07
C ASN A 144 -9.01 1.15 -12.25
N ILE A 145 -8.02 1.56 -11.46
CA ILE A 145 -7.38 2.87 -11.54
C ILE A 145 -6.01 2.67 -12.19
N TYR A 146 -5.71 3.51 -13.17
CA TYR A 146 -4.50 3.50 -13.96
C TYR A 146 -3.76 4.82 -13.85
N LEU A 147 -2.44 4.75 -13.85
CA LEU A 147 -1.53 5.88 -14.06
C LEU A 147 -0.71 5.60 -15.32
N ASP A 148 -0.83 6.46 -16.33
CA ASP A 148 -0.15 6.32 -17.63
C ASP A 148 -0.34 4.93 -18.28
N GLY A 149 -1.52 4.34 -18.09
CA GLY A 149 -1.86 3.01 -18.59
C GLY A 149 -1.45 1.84 -17.69
N ASN A 150 -0.67 2.08 -16.64
CA ASN A 150 -0.32 1.04 -15.66
C ASN A 150 -1.39 0.98 -14.57
N GLN A 151 -1.91 -0.22 -14.29
CA GLN A 151 -2.87 -0.40 -13.20
C GLN A 151 -2.18 -0.19 -11.86
N VAL A 152 -2.67 0.77 -11.09
CA VAL A 152 -2.11 1.12 -9.76
C VAL A 152 -3.00 0.62 -8.61
N ALA A 153 -4.30 0.44 -8.86
CA ALA A 153 -5.23 -0.09 -7.88
C ALA A 153 -6.47 -0.70 -8.54
N GLN A 154 -7.13 -1.59 -7.81
CA GLN A 154 -8.50 -2.03 -8.08
C GLN A 154 -9.41 -1.47 -6.98
N GLY A 155 -10.54 -0.89 -7.37
CA GLY A 155 -11.50 -0.25 -6.47
C GLY A 155 -11.80 1.20 -6.83
N LEU A 156 -12.40 1.92 -5.88
CA LEU A 156 -12.87 3.30 -6.06
C LEU A 156 -11.87 4.36 -5.56
N SER A 157 -10.74 3.95 -5.00
CA SER A 157 -9.73 4.89 -4.49
C SER A 157 -8.31 4.34 -4.62
N ALA A 158 -7.34 5.23 -4.79
CA ALA A 158 -5.91 4.93 -4.79
C ALA A 158 -5.10 6.07 -4.15
N SER A 159 -3.93 5.75 -3.63
CA SER A 159 -2.93 6.74 -3.22
C SER A 159 -1.61 6.42 -3.89
N ILE A 160 -1.14 7.31 -4.75
CA ILE A 160 0.07 7.12 -5.53
C ILE A 160 1.13 8.07 -4.98
N ALA A 161 2.23 7.53 -4.45
CA ALA A 161 3.30 8.36 -3.91
C ALA A 161 4.02 9.10 -5.04
N THR A 162 4.16 10.42 -4.94
CA THR A 162 4.81 11.19 -6.03
C THR A 162 6.27 10.80 -6.20
N VAL A 163 6.94 10.28 -5.17
CA VAL A 163 8.34 9.82 -5.24
C VAL A 163 8.57 8.75 -6.32
N ASP A 164 7.55 7.93 -6.60
CA ASP A 164 7.62 6.83 -7.57
C ASP A 164 7.18 7.25 -8.99
N VAL A 165 6.78 8.51 -9.17
CA VAL A 165 6.28 9.05 -10.45
C VAL A 165 7.30 10.03 -11.02
N LEU A 166 7.59 9.95 -12.33
CA LEU A 166 8.54 10.85 -13.01
C LEU A 166 8.06 12.32 -13.06
N PRO A 167 8.91 13.31 -13.39
CA PRO A 167 8.46 14.68 -13.59
C PRO A 167 7.73 14.84 -14.90
N GLY A 168 6.62 15.58 -14.89
CA GLY A 168 5.86 15.89 -16.09
C GLY A 168 4.37 15.73 -15.91
N ALA A 169 3.67 15.65 -17.04
CA ALA A 169 2.24 15.37 -17.11
C ALA A 169 2.02 13.85 -17.03
N HIS A 170 1.00 13.46 -16.28
CA HIS A 170 0.57 12.08 -16.11
C HIS A 170 -0.93 11.99 -16.26
N SER A 171 -1.41 10.90 -16.85
CA SER A 171 -2.82 10.59 -17.00
C SER A 171 -3.27 9.63 -15.91
N VAL A 172 -4.23 10.07 -15.10
CA VAL A 172 -4.94 9.22 -14.15
C VAL A 172 -6.28 8.83 -14.76
N LYS A 173 -6.52 7.53 -14.91
CA LYS A 173 -7.73 7.01 -15.53
C LYS A 173 -8.39 5.97 -14.63
N ALA A 174 -9.70 6.08 -14.44
CA ALA A 174 -10.49 5.04 -13.81
C ALA A 174 -11.42 4.41 -14.84
N VAL A 175 -11.46 3.09 -14.86
CA VAL A 175 -12.24 2.29 -15.84
C VAL A 175 -13.10 1.30 -15.09
N VAL A 176 -14.40 1.29 -15.39
CA VAL A 176 -15.34 0.25 -15.01
C VAL A 176 -15.36 -0.78 -16.12
N SER A 177 -15.10 -2.04 -15.80
CA SER A 177 -15.09 -3.15 -16.75
C SER A 177 -16.09 -4.22 -16.32
N ASN A 178 -16.66 -4.93 -17.29
CA ASN A 178 -17.54 -6.07 -17.00
C ASN A 178 -16.76 -7.31 -16.52
N GLU A 179 -17.48 -8.37 -16.16
CA GLU A 179 -16.88 -9.67 -15.78
C GLU A 179 -15.91 -10.25 -16.82
N LYS A 180 -16.08 -9.89 -18.10
CA LYS A 180 -15.22 -10.31 -19.22
C LYS A 180 -14.03 -9.38 -19.45
N GLY A 181 -13.85 -8.36 -18.61
CA GLY A 181 -12.80 -7.36 -18.71
C GLY A 181 -13.02 -6.27 -19.77
N LEU A 182 -14.19 -6.23 -20.43
CA LEU A 182 -14.48 -5.17 -21.40
C LEU A 182 -14.84 -3.85 -20.69
N PRO A 183 -14.24 -2.71 -21.10
CA PRO A 183 -14.54 -1.42 -20.52
C PRO A 183 -15.98 -0.98 -20.83
N ILE A 184 -16.74 -0.63 -19.79
CA ILE A 184 -18.11 -0.09 -19.88
C ILE A 184 -18.08 1.44 -19.80
N LYS A 185 -17.32 1.99 -18.85
CA LYS A 185 -17.24 3.43 -18.59
C LYS A 185 -15.84 3.81 -18.14
N GLN A 186 -15.42 5.02 -18.47
CA GLN A 186 -14.13 5.55 -18.06
C GLN A 186 -14.20 7.04 -17.77
N VAL A 187 -13.29 7.50 -16.90
CA VAL A 187 -13.03 8.91 -16.61
C VAL A 187 -11.52 9.10 -16.49
N GLU A 188 -11.02 10.21 -17.01
CA GLU A 188 -9.59 10.51 -17.09
C GLU A 188 -9.33 11.94 -16.62
N ARG A 189 -8.20 12.15 -15.94
CA ARG A 189 -7.70 13.45 -15.49
C ARG A 189 -6.19 13.53 -15.64
N THR A 190 -5.73 14.71 -16.05
CA THR A 190 -4.30 15.03 -16.10
C THR A 190 -3.83 15.56 -14.75
N VAL A 191 -2.68 15.09 -14.30
CA VAL A 191 -1.97 15.63 -13.13
C VAL A 191 -0.52 15.92 -13.51
N TYR A 192 0.09 16.92 -12.87
CA TYR A 192 1.50 17.21 -13.08
C TYR A 192 2.32 16.87 -11.85
N VAL A 193 3.49 16.29 -12.05
CA VAL A 193 4.45 16.03 -10.98
C VAL A 193 5.66 16.94 -11.17
N ILE A 194 5.85 17.85 -10.22
CA ILE A 194 6.94 18.83 -10.24
C ILE A 194 8.23 18.19 -9.71
N GLN A 195 9.35 18.50 -10.35
CA GLN A 195 10.69 18.09 -9.91
C GLN A 195 11.12 18.77 -8.61
N ASN A 196 11.92 18.09 -7.79
CA ASN A 196 12.54 18.70 -6.62
C ASN A 196 13.79 19.51 -7.03
N THR A 197 13.63 20.81 -7.22
CA THR A 197 14.71 21.71 -7.67
C THR A 197 15.82 21.86 -6.62
N ALA A 198 15.50 21.84 -5.33
CA ALA A 198 16.48 21.96 -4.24
C ALA A 198 17.44 20.76 -4.23
N ARG A 199 16.91 19.53 -4.33
CA ARG A 199 17.71 18.31 -4.48
C ARG A 199 18.58 18.36 -5.73
N LEU A 200 18.03 18.81 -6.86
CA LEU A 200 18.77 18.94 -8.11
C LEU A 200 19.96 19.91 -7.98
N GLN A 201 19.76 21.08 -7.38
CA GLN A 201 20.82 22.07 -7.14
C GLN A 201 21.90 21.52 -6.20
N ASN A 202 21.50 20.86 -5.10
CA ASN A 202 22.43 20.23 -4.17
C ASN A 202 23.30 19.16 -4.87
N ASN A 203 22.68 18.28 -5.66
CA ASN A 203 23.40 17.24 -6.40
C ASN A 203 24.39 17.85 -7.40
N LYS A 204 24.02 18.94 -8.09
CA LYS A 204 24.94 19.68 -8.96
C LYS A 204 26.14 20.25 -8.19
N ARG A 205 25.93 20.80 -6.99
CA ARG A 205 27.01 21.31 -6.13
C ARG A 205 27.97 20.20 -5.71
N ILE A 206 27.42 19.07 -5.22
CA ILE A 206 28.21 17.90 -4.82
C ILE A 206 29.02 17.38 -6.01
N GLY A 207 28.40 17.24 -7.19
CA GLY A 207 29.09 16.80 -8.40
C GLY A 207 30.27 17.71 -8.79
N LYS A 208 30.09 19.04 -8.73
CA LYS A 208 31.18 20.00 -8.96
C LYS A 208 32.31 19.86 -7.93
N GLN A 209 31.98 19.68 -6.65
CA GLN A 209 32.98 19.47 -5.60
C GLN A 209 33.76 18.17 -5.79
N LEU A 210 33.08 17.08 -6.17
CA LEU A 210 33.71 15.80 -6.47
C LEU A 210 34.61 15.89 -7.69
N LEU A 211 34.18 16.58 -8.75
CA LEU A 211 35.01 16.79 -9.94
C LEU A 211 36.26 17.60 -9.62
N ALA A 212 36.10 18.72 -8.90
CA ALA A 212 37.22 19.51 -8.42
C ALA A 212 38.16 18.68 -7.54
N TYR A 213 37.62 17.82 -6.67
CA TYR A 213 38.40 16.91 -5.86
C TYR A 213 39.17 15.87 -6.70
N GLN A 214 38.55 15.28 -7.72
CA GLN A 214 39.19 14.32 -8.60
C GLN A 214 40.38 14.94 -9.35
N GLN A 215 40.24 16.19 -9.78
CA GLN A 215 41.27 16.97 -10.48
C GLN A 215 42.47 17.38 -9.60
N LEU A 216 42.36 17.32 -8.27
CA LEU A 216 43.48 17.62 -7.37
C LEU A 216 44.59 16.57 -7.51
N SER A 217 45.85 17.03 -7.43
CA SER A 217 47.00 16.13 -7.33
C SER A 217 47.00 15.38 -5.98
N TRP A 218 47.71 14.26 -5.90
CA TRP A 218 47.76 13.44 -4.68
C TRP A 218 48.23 14.23 -3.43
N PRO A 219 49.28 15.07 -3.49
CA PRO A 219 49.67 15.90 -2.35
C PRO A 219 48.58 16.88 -1.91
N GLN A 220 47.85 17.47 -2.86
CA GLN A 220 46.76 18.40 -2.55
C GLN A 220 45.58 17.70 -1.87
N LYS A 221 45.26 16.46 -2.28
CA LYS A 221 44.24 15.63 -1.62
C LYS A 221 44.63 15.30 -0.18
N VAL A 222 45.89 14.95 0.06
CA VAL A 222 46.42 14.69 1.41
C VAL A 222 46.32 15.95 2.27
N LEU A 223 46.76 17.10 1.78
CA LEU A 223 46.64 18.39 2.48
C LEU A 223 45.18 18.74 2.82
N LEU A 224 44.26 18.51 1.89
CA LEU A 224 42.83 18.74 2.10
C LEU A 224 42.28 17.84 3.21
N LYS A 225 42.68 16.56 3.22
CA LYS A 225 42.27 15.59 4.24
C LYS A 225 42.82 15.95 5.63
N MET A 226 44.11 16.31 5.69
CA MET A 226 44.75 16.80 6.93
C MET A 226 44.04 18.05 7.48
N ARG A 227 43.61 18.97 6.59
CA ARG A 227 42.80 20.14 6.98
C ARG A 227 41.43 19.76 7.53
N GLN A 228 40.74 18.81 6.91
CA GLN A 228 39.43 18.32 7.38
C GLN A 228 39.53 17.66 8.75
N ASP A 229 40.62 16.93 9.00
CA ASP A 229 40.87 16.24 10.27
C ASP A 229 41.39 17.19 11.38
N GLY A 230 41.45 18.51 11.11
CA GLY A 230 41.93 19.52 12.06
C GLY A 230 43.44 19.53 12.28
N LYS A 231 44.20 18.78 11.48
CA LYS A 231 45.66 18.60 11.58
C LYS A 231 46.34 19.43 10.50
N GLN A 232 46.38 20.75 10.63
CA GLN A 232 47.09 21.59 9.67
C GLN A 232 48.61 21.41 9.83
N PRO A 233 49.36 20.98 8.79
CA PRO A 233 50.81 21.14 8.79
C PRO A 233 51.16 22.62 8.59
N ASN A 234 52.16 23.11 9.34
CA ASN A 234 52.69 24.46 9.20
C ASN A 234 53.25 24.65 7.78
N MET A 235 52.62 25.50 6.96
CA MET A 235 52.99 25.70 5.55
C MET A 235 54.15 26.69 5.36
N GLN A 236 54.89 27.06 6.41
CA GLN A 236 56.05 27.95 6.31
C GLN A 236 57.25 27.33 5.56
N SER A 237 57.25 26.04 5.23
CA SER A 237 58.40 25.36 4.61
C SER A 237 58.33 25.16 3.09
N PHE A 238 57.30 25.65 2.39
CA PHE A 238 57.18 25.48 0.92
C PHE A 238 57.62 26.70 0.10
N ASN A 239 58.08 27.78 0.74
CA ASN A 239 58.46 29.05 0.09
C ASN A 239 59.97 29.34 0.06
N THR A 240 60.82 28.31 0.16
CA THR A 240 62.22 28.47 -0.26
C THR A 240 62.37 27.87 -1.66
N PRO A 241 62.73 28.67 -2.69
CA PRO A 241 63.25 28.10 -3.93
C PRO A 241 64.50 27.31 -3.54
N GLN A 242 64.41 25.99 -3.64
CA GLN A 242 65.56 25.12 -3.45
C GLN A 242 66.49 25.39 -4.64
N ALA A 243 67.46 26.28 -4.43
CA ALA A 243 68.48 26.58 -5.42
C ALA A 243 69.12 25.26 -5.88
N ASP A 244 69.11 25.06 -7.19
CA ASP A 244 69.74 23.93 -7.87
C ASP A 244 71.18 23.78 -7.37
N LYS A 245 71.45 22.67 -6.68
CA LYS A 245 72.79 22.11 -6.70
C LYS A 245 72.89 21.30 -8.00
N PRO A 246 73.83 21.61 -8.91
CA PRO A 246 73.99 20.81 -10.11
C PRO A 246 74.33 19.38 -9.71
N MET A 247 73.46 18.45 -10.10
CA MET A 247 73.69 17.01 -9.94
C MET A 247 74.77 16.63 -10.95
N THR A 248 75.98 16.38 -10.46
CA THR A 248 77.08 15.83 -11.23
C THR A 248 76.67 14.45 -11.75
N LEU A 249 76.68 14.29 -13.08
CA LEU A 249 76.60 12.99 -13.73
C LEU A 249 77.88 12.22 -13.39
N GLU A 250 77.75 11.08 -12.72
CA GLU A 250 78.71 9.98 -12.82
C GLU A 250 77.90 8.68 -12.86
N GLN A 251 78.09 7.95 -13.95
CA GLN A 251 77.50 6.65 -14.29
C GLN A 251 78.35 5.50 -13.67
N PRO A 252 77.88 4.24 -13.74
CA PRO A 252 78.09 3.24 -12.70
C PRO A 252 79.44 2.51 -12.79
N ALA A 253 79.89 1.93 -11.67
CA ALA A 253 80.93 0.92 -11.67
C ALA A 253 80.43 -0.39 -11.04
N LEU A 254 80.47 -1.42 -11.88
CA LEU A 254 80.28 -2.83 -11.57
C LEU A 254 81.33 -3.35 -10.58
N LYS A 255 80.90 -4.01 -9.51
CA LYS A 255 81.27 -5.39 -9.17
C LYS A 255 80.44 -5.92 -8.00
#